data_AF-A0A8T4LYU6-F1
#
_entry.id   AF-A0A8T4LYU6-F1
#
_cell.length_a   1.000
_cell.length_b   1.000
_cell.length_c   1.000
_cell.angle_alpha   90.00
_cell.angle_beta   90.00
_cell.angle_gamma   90.00
#
_symmetry.space_group_name_H-M   'P 1'
#
loop_
_entity.id
_entity.type
_entity.pdbx_description
1 polymer ?
#
loop_
_entity_poly.entity_id
_entity_poly.type
_entity_poly.pdbx_seq_one_letter_code
_entity_poly.pdbx_strand_id
1 'polypeptide(L)'
;MNLRHIVIGIGIFILTLFVTIYGISVFFPQPQYEDFCGSERFPKMVNGEEQICPSICVELYEIQDGECIFNECGSGCGPDAVTSFDKLNQCEIALTGKNCYDLYNDAMEENSKKRFLASIPLGVIVIILGNVIFALESVGVGLMAGGVGTFIWGAGGYWSYASDLWRFAISLLGLVVLILAAYWFEKQNKTGFFKRIFGKK
;
A
#
# COMPACT_ATOMS: atom_id res chain seq x y z
N MET A 1 21.95 -6.92 -28.75
CA MET A 1 20.74 -7.64 -28.29
C MET A 1 19.73 -7.67 -29.43
N ASN A 2 19.14 -8.84 -29.73
CA ASN A 2 18.05 -8.92 -30.73
C ASN A 2 16.76 -8.29 -30.18
N LEU A 3 16.01 -7.58 -31.02
CA LEU A 3 14.77 -6.90 -30.67
C LEU A 3 13.77 -7.81 -29.94
N ARG A 4 13.69 -9.08 -30.36
CA ARG A 4 12.84 -10.10 -29.72
C ARG A 4 13.13 -10.28 -28.23
N HIS A 5 14.40 -10.27 -27.82
CA HIS A 5 14.78 -10.42 -26.41
C HIS A 5 14.46 -9.16 -25.58
N ILE A 6 14.47 -7.98 -26.21
CA ILE A 6 14.08 -6.74 -25.53
C ILE A 6 12.58 -6.75 -25.27
N VAL A 7 11.78 -7.07 -26.29
CA VAL A 7 10.31 -7.10 -26.18
C VAL A 7 9.85 -8.12 -25.12
N ILE A 8 10.43 -9.31 -25.11
CA ILE A 8 10.12 -10.34 -24.11
C ILE A 8 10.48 -9.87 -22.68
N GLY A 9 11.66 -9.25 -22.52
CA GLY A 9 12.11 -8.75 -21.21
C GLY A 9 11.19 -7.66 -20.66
N ILE A 10 10.76 -6.73 -21.51
CA ILE A 10 9.80 -5.67 -21.13
C ILE A 10 8.45 -6.28 -20.75
N GLY A 11 7.95 -7.26 -21.52
CA GLY A 11 6.70 -7.94 -21.20
C GLY A 11 6.75 -8.59 -19.81
N ILE A 12 7.85 -9.27 -19.49
CA ILE A 12 8.06 -9.91 -18.20
C ILE A 12 8.16 -8.89 -17.08
N PHE A 13 8.88 -7.79 -17.29
CA PHE A 13 8.95 -6.68 -16.35
C PHE A 13 7.56 -6.16 -15.97
N ILE A 14 6.71 -5.87 -16.96
CA ILE A 14 5.35 -5.36 -16.75
C ILE A 14 4.49 -6.40 -16.01
N LEU A 15 4.53 -7.66 -16.43
CA LEU A 15 3.77 -8.72 -15.77
C LEU A 15 4.22 -8.93 -14.33
N THR A 16 5.52 -8.86 -14.07
CA THR A 16 6.08 -8.98 -12.71
C THR A 16 5.59 -7.84 -11.83
N LEU A 17 5.57 -6.60 -12.35
CA LEU A 17 4.99 -5.47 -11.63
C LEU A 17 3.53 -5.69 -11.30
N PHE A 18 2.70 -6.11 -12.25
CA PHE A 18 1.29 -6.38 -11.96
C PHE A 18 1.10 -7.47 -10.91
N VAL A 19 1.78 -8.61 -11.05
CA VAL A 19 1.66 -9.71 -10.10
C VAL A 19 2.07 -9.27 -8.69
N THR A 20 3.17 -8.52 -8.57
CA THR A 20 3.66 -8.07 -7.26
C THR A 20 2.76 -6.98 -6.65
N ILE A 21 2.34 -5.98 -7.43
CA ILE A 21 1.50 -4.87 -6.96
C ILE A 21 0.11 -5.35 -6.58
N TYR A 22 -0.56 -6.10 -7.46
CA TYR A 22 -1.89 -6.62 -7.16
C TYR A 22 -1.82 -7.71 -6.08
N GLY A 23 -0.76 -8.53 -6.08
CA GLY A 23 -0.53 -9.51 -5.02
C GLY A 23 -0.49 -8.86 -3.64
N ILE A 24 0.28 -7.78 -3.46
CA ILE A 24 0.32 -7.02 -2.20
C ILE A 24 -1.05 -6.42 -1.89
N SER A 25 -1.74 -5.88 -2.89
CA SER A 25 -3.04 -5.21 -2.69
C SER A 25 -4.15 -6.16 -2.23
N VAL A 26 -4.05 -7.47 -2.54
CA VAL A 26 -4.98 -8.50 -2.04
C VAL A 26 -4.83 -8.73 -0.54
N PHE A 27 -3.59 -8.71 -0.02
CA PHE A 27 -3.34 -8.91 1.42
C PHE A 27 -3.46 -7.62 2.24
N PHE A 28 -3.30 -6.46 1.59
CA PHE A 28 -3.32 -5.14 2.23
C PHE A 28 -4.27 -4.20 1.47
N PRO A 29 -5.59 -4.38 1.64
CA PRO A 29 -6.59 -3.54 0.97
C PRO A 29 -6.43 -2.07 1.37
N GLN A 30 -6.72 -1.16 0.44
CA GLN A 30 -6.63 0.27 0.72
C GLN A 30 -7.82 0.71 1.59
N PRO A 31 -7.61 1.46 2.68
CA PRO A 31 -8.71 2.03 3.43
C PRO A 31 -9.52 2.96 2.52
N GLN A 32 -10.84 2.82 2.54
CA GLN A 32 -11.74 3.66 1.76
C GLN A 32 -12.14 4.88 2.59
N TYR A 33 -12.28 6.04 1.97
CA TYR A 33 -12.62 7.27 2.68
C TYR A 33 -13.98 7.17 3.36
N GLU A 34 -14.92 6.50 2.70
CA GLU A 34 -16.30 6.31 3.12
C GLU A 34 -16.42 5.48 4.41
N ASP A 35 -15.42 4.64 4.72
CA ASP A 35 -15.39 3.88 5.97
C ASP A 35 -15.09 4.76 7.19
N PHE A 36 -14.53 5.95 6.98
CA PHE A 36 -14.18 6.90 8.05
C PHE A 36 -15.12 8.11 8.04
N CYS A 37 -15.43 8.64 6.87
CA CYS A 37 -16.15 9.91 6.71
C CYS A 37 -17.57 9.76 6.15
N GLY A 38 -18.04 8.53 5.86
CA GLY A 38 -19.34 8.28 5.25
C GLY A 38 -19.37 8.59 3.75
N SER A 39 -20.38 8.06 3.04
CA SER A 39 -20.57 8.25 1.60
C SER A 39 -21.25 9.58 1.25
N GLU A 40 -21.91 10.22 2.22
CA GLU A 40 -22.64 11.44 2.00
C GLU A 40 -21.80 12.62 2.48
N ARG A 41 -21.40 13.48 1.53
CA ARG A 41 -21.12 14.88 1.86
C ARG A 41 -22.40 15.36 2.52
N PHE A 42 -22.36 15.64 3.83
CA PHE A 42 -23.48 16.16 4.62
C PHE A 42 -24.40 16.97 3.71
N PRO A 43 -25.72 16.67 3.65
CA PRO A 43 -26.63 17.47 2.84
C PRO A 43 -26.36 18.92 3.20
N LYS A 44 -25.99 19.73 2.20
CA LYS A 44 -25.81 21.17 2.40
C LYS A 44 -27.05 21.63 3.15
N MET A 45 -26.86 22.25 4.32
CA MET A 45 -27.98 22.86 5.03
C MET A 45 -28.73 23.73 4.03
N VAL A 46 -29.92 23.28 3.64
CA VAL A 46 -30.78 24.05 2.76
C VAL A 46 -31.26 25.18 3.65
N ASN A 47 -30.83 26.40 3.31
CA ASN A 47 -31.18 27.60 4.04
C ASN A 47 -32.71 27.66 4.24
N GLY A 48 -33.17 27.40 5.46
CA GLY A 48 -34.47 27.86 5.95
C GLY A 48 -35.68 26.95 5.76
N GLU A 49 -35.54 25.68 5.37
CA GLU A 49 -36.66 24.73 5.39
C GLU A 49 -36.41 23.63 6.44
N GLU A 50 -37.34 23.52 7.37
CA GLU A 50 -37.38 22.50 8.42
C GLU A 50 -37.31 21.11 7.76
N GLN A 51 -36.17 20.42 7.92
CA GLN A 51 -35.94 19.13 7.29
C GLN A 51 -36.93 18.12 7.86
N ILE A 52 -37.95 17.75 7.08
CA ILE A 52 -38.93 16.74 7.46
C ILE A 52 -38.24 15.38 7.40
N CYS A 53 -37.83 14.91 8.56
CA CYS A 53 -37.16 13.63 8.73
C CYS A 53 -38.22 12.53 8.92
N PRO A 54 -38.35 11.57 7.98
CA PRO A 54 -39.23 10.45 8.19
C PRO A 54 -38.71 9.63 9.38
N SER A 55 -39.58 9.33 10.35
CA SER A 55 -39.28 8.46 11.49
C SER A 55 -39.23 7.01 11.03
N ILE A 56 -38.17 6.66 10.31
CA ILE A 56 -37.81 5.28 9.99
C ILE A 56 -36.78 4.86 11.02
N CYS A 57 -37.02 3.73 11.70
CA CYS A 57 -36.03 3.10 12.56
C CYS A 57 -34.94 2.51 11.67
N VAL A 58 -33.74 3.06 11.78
CA VAL A 58 -32.54 2.51 11.16
C VAL A 58 -31.57 2.11 12.26
N GLU A 59 -30.82 1.04 12.01
CA GLU A 59 -29.77 0.55 12.88
C GLU A 59 -28.64 1.59 12.96
N LEU A 60 -28.41 2.17 14.13
CA LEU A 60 -27.36 3.16 14.36
C LEU A 60 -26.56 2.84 15.63
N TYR A 61 -25.40 3.47 15.78
CA TYR A 61 -24.60 3.47 17.00
C TYR A 61 -24.59 4.88 17.62
N GLU A 62 -24.68 4.96 18.94
CA GLU A 62 -24.67 6.22 19.70
C GLU A 62 -23.61 6.17 20.80
N ILE A 63 -23.01 7.31 21.11
CA ILE A 63 -22.05 7.42 22.22
C ILE A 63 -22.82 7.63 23.53
N GLN A 64 -22.77 6.64 24.43
CA GLN A 64 -23.29 6.75 25.79
C GLN A 64 -22.20 6.32 26.77
N ASP A 65 -21.93 7.17 27.77
CA ASP A 65 -20.89 6.94 28.81
C ASP A 65 -19.48 6.62 28.27
N GLY A 66 -19.16 7.12 27.08
CA GLY A 66 -17.85 6.89 26.43
C GLY A 66 -17.74 5.56 25.70
N GLU A 67 -18.85 4.84 25.51
CA GLU A 67 -18.95 3.61 24.74
C GLU A 67 -19.94 3.77 23.59
N CYS A 68 -19.75 3.00 22.52
CA CYS A 68 -20.65 2.96 21.38
C CYS A 68 -21.73 1.89 21.59
N ILE A 69 -22.97 2.33 21.81
CA ILE A 69 -24.10 1.44 22.04
C ILE A 69 -24.94 1.35 20.76
N PHE A 70 -25.31 0.12 20.40
CA PHE A 70 -26.21 -0.14 19.28
C PHE A 70 -27.64 0.32 19.61
N ASN A 71 -28.24 1.09 18.72
CA ASN A 71 -29.59 1.64 18.82
C ASN A 71 -30.40 1.21 17.58
N GLU A 72 -31.38 0.33 17.78
CA GLU A 72 -32.24 -0.21 16.72
C GLU A 72 -33.25 0.81 16.16
N CYS A 73 -33.44 1.94 16.85
CA CYS A 73 -34.52 2.89 16.57
C CYS A 73 -34.00 4.33 16.42
N GLY A 74 -32.90 4.52 15.70
CA GLY A 74 -32.45 5.85 15.30
C GLY A 74 -33.40 6.47 14.28
N SER A 75 -33.74 7.75 14.40
CA SER A 75 -34.45 8.47 13.34
C SER A 75 -33.54 8.64 12.12
N GLY A 76 -34.04 8.39 10.92
CA GLY A 76 -33.29 8.53 9.65
C GLY A 76 -32.77 9.95 9.34
N CYS A 77 -33.08 10.92 10.18
CA CYS A 77 -32.17 12.01 10.49
C CYS A 77 -31.75 11.82 11.93
N GLY A 78 -30.47 11.55 12.17
CA GLY A 78 -29.95 11.47 13.53
C GLY A 78 -30.43 12.66 14.35
N PRO A 79 -30.78 12.49 15.65
CA PRO A 79 -31.32 13.57 16.48
C PRO A 79 -30.41 14.82 16.53
N ASP A 80 -29.16 14.67 16.08
CA ASP A 80 -28.10 15.66 16.19
C ASP A 80 -27.35 15.86 14.85
N ALA A 81 -27.43 14.94 13.89
CA ALA A 81 -26.47 14.78 12.77
C ALA A 81 -24.98 14.70 13.19
N VAL A 82 -24.68 14.62 14.49
CA VAL A 82 -23.32 14.62 15.06
C VAL A 82 -23.02 13.39 15.94
N THR A 83 -24.03 12.73 16.53
CA THR A 83 -23.83 11.69 17.57
C THR A 83 -24.34 10.28 17.21
N SER A 84 -24.99 10.13 16.05
CA SER A 84 -25.53 8.85 15.57
C SER A 84 -24.78 8.36 14.32
N PHE A 85 -24.28 7.13 14.34
CA PHE A 85 -23.38 6.58 13.32
C PHE A 85 -23.97 5.32 12.67
N ASP A 86 -23.79 5.15 11.36
CA ASP A 86 -24.29 3.99 10.60
C ASP A 86 -23.46 2.71 10.89
N LYS A 87 -22.18 2.88 11.22
CA LYS A 87 -21.27 1.78 11.52
C LYS A 87 -20.62 1.95 12.89
N LEU A 88 -20.40 0.84 13.60
CA LEU A 88 -19.70 0.81 14.89
C LEU A 88 -18.34 1.53 14.81
N ASN A 89 -17.58 1.27 13.74
CA ASN A 89 -16.25 1.85 13.56
C ASN A 89 -16.29 3.38 13.50
N GLN A 90 -17.33 3.98 12.91
CA GLN A 90 -17.51 5.43 12.84
C GLN A 90 -17.77 6.04 14.22
N CYS A 91 -18.54 5.34 15.06
CA CYS A 91 -18.76 5.74 16.45
C CYS A 91 -17.47 5.64 17.28
N GLU A 92 -16.73 4.53 17.17
CA GLU A 92 -15.44 4.35 17.87
C GLU A 92 -14.42 5.42 17.46
N ILE A 93 -14.44 5.80 16.18
CA ILE A 93 -13.67 6.90 15.60
C ILE A 93 -14.01 8.23 16.28
N ALA A 94 -15.30 8.56 16.42
CA ALA A 94 -15.72 9.82 17.04
C ALA A 94 -15.33 9.92 18.52
N LEU A 95 -15.28 8.81 19.26
CA LEU A 95 -14.78 8.74 20.63
C LEU A 95 -13.30 9.19 20.77
N THR A 96 -12.50 9.05 19.71
CA THR A 96 -11.09 9.48 19.75
C THR A 96 -10.88 11.00 19.74
N GLY A 97 -11.93 11.77 19.42
CA GLY A 97 -11.86 13.23 19.31
C GLY A 97 -11.05 13.75 18.09
N LYS A 98 -10.63 12.87 17.18
CA LYS A 98 -10.02 13.23 15.90
C LYS A 98 -11.11 13.44 14.84
N ASN A 99 -10.84 14.32 13.87
CA ASN A 99 -11.73 14.44 12.72
C ASN A 99 -11.59 13.20 11.82
N CYS A 100 -12.60 12.95 10.97
CA CYS A 100 -12.60 11.77 10.12
C CYS A 100 -11.42 11.73 9.12
N TYR A 101 -10.91 12.90 8.69
CA TYR A 101 -9.76 13.01 7.80
C TYR A 101 -8.46 12.55 8.45
N ASP A 102 -8.25 12.89 9.72
CA ASP A 102 -7.06 12.51 10.49
C ASP A 102 -7.03 10.98 10.66
N LEU A 103 -8.18 10.37 10.94
CA LEU A 103 -8.32 8.93 11.11
C LEU A 103 -8.14 8.16 9.79
N TYR A 104 -8.68 8.70 8.69
CA TYR A 104 -8.40 8.18 7.35
C TYR A 104 -6.91 8.28 7.00
N ASN A 105 -6.27 9.41 7.31
CA ASN A 105 -4.84 9.62 7.06
C ASN A 105 -3.98 8.67 7.89
N ASP A 106 -4.31 8.46 9.17
CA ASP A 106 -3.62 7.51 10.05
C ASP A 106 -3.73 6.07 9.49
N ALA A 107 -4.93 5.65 9.08
CA ALA A 107 -5.15 4.34 8.47
C ALA A 107 -4.42 4.19 7.13
N MET A 108 -4.39 5.24 6.32
CA MET A 108 -3.65 5.29 5.05
C MET A 108 -2.14 5.20 5.28
N GLU A 109 -1.61 5.89 6.29
CA GLU A 109 -0.20 5.83 6.66
C GLU A 109 0.18 4.41 7.12
N GLU A 110 -0.59 3.84 8.04
CA GLU A 110 -0.34 2.49 8.57
C GLU A 110 -0.37 1.45 7.44
N ASN A 111 -1.39 1.51 6.58
CA ASN A 111 -1.52 0.60 5.45
C ASN A 111 -0.38 0.79 4.43
N SER A 112 0.03 2.02 4.15
CA SER A 112 1.15 2.31 3.24
C SER A 112 2.47 1.79 3.79
N LYS A 113 2.70 1.90 5.11
CA LYS A 113 3.86 1.33 5.79
C LYS A 113 3.88 -0.20 5.68
N LYS A 114 2.75 -0.87 5.93
CA LYS A 114 2.62 -2.34 5.80
C LYS A 114 2.91 -2.79 4.36
N ARG A 115 2.34 -2.11 3.36
CA ARG A 115 2.57 -2.39 1.94
C ARG A 115 4.02 -2.21 1.53
N PHE A 116 4.65 -1.12 1.97
CA PHE A 116 6.09 -0.90 1.74
C PHE A 116 6.92 -2.03 2.36
N LEU A 117 6.66 -2.37 3.62
CA LEU A 117 7.41 -3.41 4.32
C LEU A 117 7.22 -4.80 3.69
N ALA A 118 6.03 -5.09 3.13
CA ALA A 118 5.74 -6.31 2.39
C ALA A 118 6.41 -6.33 1.00
N SER A 119 6.52 -5.18 0.33
CA SER A 119 7.18 -5.06 -0.98
C SER A 119 8.68 -5.40 -0.93
N ILE A 120 9.32 -5.17 0.21
CA ILE A 120 10.76 -5.40 0.39
C ILE A 120 11.14 -6.89 0.21
N PRO A 121 10.66 -7.82 1.06
CA PRO A 121 11.00 -9.23 0.94
C PRO A 121 10.50 -9.81 -0.38
N LEU A 122 9.33 -9.36 -0.86
CA LEU A 122 8.76 -9.83 -2.13
C LEU A 122 9.64 -9.44 -3.33
N GLY A 123 10.11 -8.18 -3.39
CA GLY A 123 11.04 -7.71 -4.40
C GLY A 123 12.38 -8.46 -4.37
N VAL A 124 12.93 -8.74 -3.18
CA VAL A 124 14.15 -9.56 -3.02
C VAL A 124 13.95 -10.96 -3.56
N ILE A 125 12.82 -11.61 -3.22
CA ILE A 125 12.49 -12.97 -3.70
C ILE A 125 12.44 -12.98 -5.23
N VAL A 126 11.75 -12.00 -5.85
CA VAL A 126 11.64 -11.90 -7.31
C VAL A 126 13.00 -11.73 -7.98
N ILE A 127 13.89 -10.91 -7.43
CA ILE A 127 15.27 -10.74 -7.94
C ILE A 127 16.05 -12.05 -7.87
N ILE A 128 15.97 -12.76 -6.74
CA ILE A 128 16.67 -14.04 -6.55
C ILE A 128 16.15 -15.08 -7.54
N LEU A 129 14.82 -15.19 -7.69
CA LEU A 129 14.20 -16.12 -8.64
C LEU A 129 14.60 -15.80 -10.08
N GLY A 130 14.65 -14.51 -10.45
CA GLY A 130 15.13 -14.06 -11.75
C GLY A 130 16.56 -14.50 -12.04
N ASN A 131 17.43 -14.49 -11.03
CA ASN A 131 18.83 -14.93 -11.17
C ASN A 131 18.99 -16.46 -11.23
N VAL A 132 18.26 -17.19 -10.39
CA VAL A 132 18.49 -18.63 -10.19
C VAL A 132 17.72 -19.49 -11.19
N ILE A 133 16.47 -19.14 -11.50
CA ILE A 133 15.56 -20.00 -12.26
C ILE A 133 15.63 -19.72 -13.77
N PHE A 134 15.87 -18.47 -14.15
CA PHE A 134 15.77 -18.05 -15.54
C PHE A 134 17.13 -17.66 -16.12
N ALA A 135 17.93 -18.67 -16.47
CA ALA A 135 19.22 -18.52 -17.16
C ALA A 135 19.12 -17.89 -18.57
N LEU A 136 17.91 -17.52 -19.02
CA LEU A 136 17.69 -16.78 -20.26
C LEU A 136 17.97 -15.29 -20.01
N GLU A 137 18.93 -14.72 -20.75
CA GLU A 137 19.35 -13.31 -20.63
C GLU A 137 18.17 -12.32 -20.60
N SER A 138 17.11 -12.58 -21.36
CA SER A 138 15.93 -11.70 -21.45
C SER A 138 15.00 -11.80 -20.22
N VAL A 139 14.76 -13.02 -19.74
CA VAL A 139 13.78 -13.30 -18.67
C VAL A 139 14.32 -12.89 -17.32
N GLY A 140 15.60 -13.21 -17.05
CA GLY A 140 16.26 -12.81 -15.81
C GLY A 140 16.31 -11.29 -15.64
N VAL A 141 16.67 -10.55 -16.70
CA VAL A 141 16.69 -9.08 -16.67
C VAL A 141 15.30 -8.50 -16.43
N GLY A 142 14.26 -9.03 -17.07
CA GLY A 142 12.87 -8.60 -16.86
C GLY A 142 12.39 -8.81 -15.41
N LEU A 143 12.69 -9.97 -14.81
CA LEU A 143 12.34 -10.27 -13.42
C LEU A 143 13.12 -9.43 -12.42
N MET A 144 14.44 -9.26 -12.63
CA MET A 144 15.26 -8.40 -11.77
C MET A 144 14.78 -6.95 -11.81
N ALA A 145 14.53 -6.42 -13.01
CA ALA A 145 13.94 -5.09 -13.17
C ALA A 145 12.56 -5.01 -12.51
N GLY A 146 11.76 -6.08 -12.60
CA GLY A 146 10.44 -6.17 -11.99
C GLY A 146 10.51 -6.05 -10.47
N GLY A 147 11.42 -6.81 -9.84
CA GLY A 147 11.67 -6.71 -8.41
C GLY A 147 12.15 -5.33 -7.97
N VAL A 148 13.06 -4.71 -8.75
CA VAL A 148 13.46 -3.30 -8.54
C VAL A 148 12.24 -2.36 -8.62
N GLY A 149 11.40 -2.54 -9.63
CA GLY A 149 10.18 -1.77 -9.82
C GLY A 149 9.18 -1.94 -8.66
N THR A 150 9.09 -3.14 -8.07
CA THR A 150 8.27 -3.39 -6.87
C THR A 150 8.74 -2.54 -5.69
N PHE A 151 10.05 -2.39 -5.47
CA PHE A 151 10.55 -1.49 -4.41
C PHE A 151 10.24 -0.03 -4.71
N ILE A 152 10.41 0.41 -5.96
CA ILE A 152 10.13 1.79 -6.35
C ILE A 152 8.65 2.12 -6.12
N TRP A 153 7.75 1.22 -6.52
CA TRP A 153 6.31 1.39 -6.29
C TRP A 153 5.98 1.42 -4.79
N GLY A 154 6.52 0.48 -4.01
CA GLY A 154 6.30 0.44 -2.56
C GLY A 154 6.84 1.67 -1.84
N ALA A 155 8.06 2.10 -2.18
CA ALA A 155 8.68 3.29 -1.62
C ALA A 155 7.89 4.55 -2.01
N GLY A 156 7.48 4.66 -3.28
CA GLY A 156 6.66 5.77 -3.78
C GLY A 156 5.31 5.88 -3.06
N GLY A 157 4.68 4.75 -2.73
CA GLY A 157 3.41 4.74 -1.99
C GLY A 157 3.53 5.23 -0.54
N TYR A 158 4.66 4.96 0.13
CA TYR A 158 4.90 5.45 1.50
C TYR A 158 5.56 6.84 1.54
N TRP A 159 6.16 7.29 0.45
CA TRP A 159 6.99 8.51 0.41
C TRP A 159 6.27 9.78 0.88
N SER A 160 4.99 9.94 0.53
CA SER A 160 4.20 11.10 0.94
C SER A 160 3.98 11.17 2.45
N TYR A 161 3.89 10.00 3.10
CA TYR A 161 3.63 9.87 4.54
C TYR A 161 4.92 9.81 5.37
N ALA A 162 6.05 9.42 4.75
CA ALA A 162 7.32 9.35 5.43
C ALA A 162 7.82 10.75 5.84
N SER A 163 8.17 10.91 7.12
CA SER A 163 8.91 12.10 7.60
C SER A 163 10.24 12.27 6.86
N ASP A 164 10.80 13.48 6.86
CA ASP A 164 12.07 13.77 6.16
C ASP A 164 13.23 12.89 6.65
N LEU A 165 13.26 12.55 7.94
CA LEU A 165 14.24 11.62 8.51
C LEU A 165 14.10 10.22 7.90
N TRP A 166 12.88 9.73 7.73
CA TRP A 166 12.60 8.42 7.13
C TRP A 166 12.90 8.41 5.64
N ARG A 167 12.58 9.48 4.91
CA ARG A 167 12.96 9.64 3.49
C ARG A 167 14.48 9.57 3.33
N PHE A 168 15.22 10.30 4.16
CA PHE A 168 16.69 10.24 4.17
C PHE A 168 17.21 8.83 4.47
N ALA A 169 16.67 8.17 5.51
CA ALA A 169 17.08 6.82 5.89
C ALA A 169 16.82 5.79 4.77
N ILE A 170 15.65 5.83 4.12
CA ILE A 170 15.30 4.93 3.01
C ILE A 170 16.23 5.18 1.82
N SER A 171 16.50 6.45 1.47
CA SER A 171 17.43 6.79 0.39
C SER A 171 18.87 6.35 0.68
N LEU A 172 19.35 6.56 1.91
CA LEU A 172 20.69 6.14 2.33
C LEU A 172 20.82 4.62 2.30
N LEU A 173 19.82 3.90 2.80
CA LEU A 173 19.79 2.43 2.78
C LEU A 173 19.76 1.91 1.34
N GLY A 174 18.91 2.49 0.48
CA GLY A 174 18.85 2.15 -0.94
C GLY A 174 20.21 2.34 -1.63
N LEU A 175 20.90 3.45 -1.34
CA LEU A 175 22.24 3.71 -1.87
C LEU A 175 23.26 2.66 -1.39
N VAL A 176 23.29 2.34 -0.09
CA VAL A 176 24.19 1.32 0.46
C VAL A 176 23.93 -0.04 -0.18
N VAL A 177 22.67 -0.44 -0.33
CA VAL A 177 22.29 -1.70 -0.98
C VAL A 177 22.73 -1.72 -2.44
N LEU A 178 22.55 -0.63 -3.18
CA LEU A 178 23.01 -0.52 -4.57
C LEU A 178 24.53 -0.64 -4.70
N ILE A 179 25.29 0.02 -3.82
CA ILE A 179 26.76 -0.07 -3.80
C ILE A 179 27.21 -1.51 -3.48
N LEU A 180 26.59 -2.15 -2.49
CA LEU A 180 26.89 -3.54 -2.13
C LEU A 180 26.54 -4.51 -3.25
N ALA A 181 25.39 -4.33 -3.89
CA ALA A 181 24.97 -5.12 -5.04
C ALA A 181 25.96 -4.96 -6.20
N ALA A 182 26.33 -3.73 -6.55
CA ALA A 182 27.32 -3.45 -7.60
C ALA A 182 28.68 -4.11 -7.30
N TYR A 183 29.18 -3.98 -6.07
CA TYR A 183 30.43 -4.63 -5.64
C TYR A 183 30.33 -6.16 -5.71
N TRP A 184 29.20 -6.74 -5.29
CA TRP A 184 28.96 -8.18 -5.34
C TRP A 184 28.90 -8.71 -6.77
N PHE A 185 28.22 -8.00 -7.69
CA PHE A 185 28.18 -8.36 -9.11
C PHE A 185 29.57 -8.29 -9.76
N GLU A 186 30.35 -7.25 -9.47
CA GLU A 186 31.73 -7.12 -9.94
C GLU A 186 32.61 -8.28 -9.45
N LYS A 187 32.44 -8.69 -8.19
CA LYS A 187 33.13 -9.85 -7.62
C LYS A 187 32.70 -11.18 -8.26
N GLN A 188 31.39 -11.39 -8.44
CA GLN A 188 30.82 -12.56 -9.12
C GLN A 188 31.42 -12.74 -10.52
N ASN A 189 31.56 -11.64 -11.27
CA ASN A 189 32.14 -11.66 -12.61
C ASN A 189 33.61 -12.16 -12.59
N LYS A 190 34.39 -11.75 -11.58
CA LYS A 190 35.77 -12.24 -11.39
C LYS A 190 35.84 -13.72 -11.00
N THR A 191 34.96 -14.19 -10.11
CA THR A 191 34.92 -15.62 -9.72
C THR A 191 34.33 -16.54 -10.79
N GLY A 192 33.38 -16.08 -11.60
CA GLY A 192 32.80 -16.84 -12.71
C GLY A 192 33.76 -17.00 -13.89
N PHE A 193 34.51 -15.94 -14.23
CA PHE A 193 35.56 -15.99 -15.25
C PHE A 193 36.71 -16.93 -14.86
N PHE A 194 37.18 -16.87 -13.61
CA PHE A 194 38.23 -17.77 -13.12
C PHE A 194 37.78 -19.24 -13.05
N LYS A 195 36.53 -19.52 -12.67
CA LYS A 195 36.01 -20.90 -12.63
C LYS A 195 35.80 -21.49 -14.05
N ARG A 196 35.60 -20.65 -15.07
CA ARG A 196 35.46 -21.09 -16.48
C ARG A 196 36.81 -21.25 -17.20
N ILE A 197 37.86 -20.55 -16.75
CA ILE A 197 39.23 -20.66 -17.30
C ILE A 197 40.10 -21.67 -16.55
N PHE A 198 39.95 -21.79 -15.22
CA PHE A 198 40.75 -22.71 -14.39
C PHE A 198 39.96 -23.93 -13.89
N GLY A 199 38.67 -24.05 -14.23
CA GLY A 199 37.82 -25.21 -13.90
C GLY A 199 37.78 -26.29 -14.97
N LYS A 200 38.91 -26.57 -15.64
CA LYS A 200 39.13 -27.85 -16.32
C LYS A 200 40.36 -28.51 -15.68
N LYS A 201 40.08 -29.47 -14.81
CA LYS A 201 40.91 -30.67 -14.66
C LYS A 201 39.99 -31.85 -14.89
#